data_AF-A0A1I3T5W9-F1
#
_entry.id   AF-A0A1I3T5W9-F1
#
_cell.length_a   1.000
_cell.length_b   1.000
_cell.length_c   1.000
_cell.angle_alpha   90.00
_cell.angle_beta   90.00
_cell.angle_gamma   90.00
#
_symmetry.space_group_name_H-M   'P 1'
#
loop_
_entity.id
_entity.type
_entity.pdbx_description
1 polymer ?
#
loop_
_entity_poly.entity_id
_entity_poly.type
_entity_poly.pdbx_seq_one_letter_code
_entity_poly.pdbx_strand_id
1 'polypeptide(L)'
;MALTKILKGDLGFDLQQLVTDLENAKGAKVNLPDRLDSIEAAVSVNSSNIATNTSDISALKSQMVMINDEGNFSEIYQYDGNGNVIKQTVAGDLNYTVDYVYADPVAGTLNYSDKKYTANGQSVIVHKVYTYDNVTGNITGVDTTTTIV
;
A
#
# COMPACT_ATOMS: atom_id res chain seq x y z
N MET A 1 6.28 17.06 -78.86
CA MET A 1 4.87 17.46 -78.62
C MET A 1 4.81 18.14 -77.27
N ALA A 2 4.27 19.37 -77.22
CA ALA A 2 4.05 20.06 -75.95
C ALA A 2 2.82 19.45 -75.25
N LEU A 3 2.95 19.05 -74.00
CA LEU A 3 1.82 18.58 -73.19
C LEU A 3 1.02 19.81 -72.74
N THR A 4 -0.24 19.89 -73.17
CA THR A 4 -1.18 20.89 -72.66
C THR A 4 -1.56 20.51 -71.23
N LYS A 5 -1.35 21.43 -70.27
CA LYS A 5 -1.80 21.23 -68.89
C LYS A 5 -3.29 21.60 -68.79
N ILE A 6 -4.12 20.70 -68.27
CA ILE A 6 -5.51 20.97 -67.90
C ILE A 6 -5.51 21.58 -66.50
N LEU A 7 -6.18 22.72 -66.31
CA LEU A 7 -6.33 23.39 -65.02
C LEU A 7 -7.61 22.93 -64.30
N LYS A 8 -7.69 23.10 -62.97
CA LYS A 8 -8.88 22.72 -62.18
C LYS A 8 -10.15 23.38 -62.70
N GLY A 9 -10.06 24.62 -63.17
CA GLY A 9 -11.20 25.35 -63.77
C GLY A 9 -11.67 24.82 -65.13
N ASP A 10 -10.84 24.01 -65.81
CA ASP A 10 -11.17 23.40 -67.11
C ASP A 10 -11.99 22.10 -66.94
N LEU A 11 -12.15 21.62 -65.70
CA LEU A 11 -12.92 20.42 -65.37
C LEU A 11 -14.40 20.73 -65.22
N GLY A 12 -15.27 19.74 -65.45
CA GLY A 12 -16.68 19.83 -65.08
C GLY A 12 -16.88 19.98 -63.56
N PHE A 13 -17.99 20.58 -63.14
CA PHE A 13 -18.29 20.89 -61.74
C PHE A 13 -18.09 19.71 -60.78
N ASP A 14 -18.60 18.52 -61.13
CA ASP A 14 -18.49 17.31 -60.31
C ASP A 14 -17.03 16.87 -60.10
N LEU A 15 -16.20 17.02 -61.14
CA LEU A 15 -14.77 16.72 -61.07
C LEU A 15 -14.02 17.76 -60.22
N GLN A 16 -14.42 19.04 -60.27
CA GLN A 16 -13.85 20.07 -59.40
C GLN A 16 -14.19 19.81 -57.91
N GLN A 17 -15.43 19.36 -57.64
CA GLN A 17 -15.86 18.99 -56.29
C GLN A 17 -15.08 17.77 -55.79
N LEU A 18 -14.95 16.73 -56.60
CA LEU A 18 -14.17 15.53 -56.24
C LEU A 18 -12.70 15.88 -55.93
N VAL A 19 -12.07 16.77 -56.71
CA VAL A 19 -10.71 17.24 -56.44
C VAL A 19 -10.63 17.94 -55.08
N THR A 20 -11.62 18.77 -54.75
CA THR A 20 -11.69 19.47 -53.46
C THR A 20 -11.87 18.51 -52.28
N ASP A 21 -12.74 17.51 -52.43
CA ASP A 21 -12.96 16.49 -51.40
C ASP A 21 -11.68 15.65 -51.17
N LEU A 22 -10.95 15.33 -52.25
CA LEU A 22 -9.66 14.63 -52.16
C LEU A 22 -8.58 15.49 -51.49
N GLU A 23 -8.52 16.79 -51.78
CA GLU A 23 -7.60 17.74 -51.12
C GLU A 23 -7.89 17.83 -49.63
N ASN A 24 -9.17 17.95 -49.25
CA ASN A 24 -9.61 17.99 -47.86
C ASN A 24 -9.34 16.67 -47.12
N ALA A 25 -9.66 15.53 -47.74
CA ALA A 25 -9.41 14.21 -47.18
C ALA A 25 -7.91 13.93 -47.00
N LYS A 26 -7.07 14.39 -47.93
CA LYS A 26 -5.62 14.31 -47.83
C LYS A 26 -5.09 15.14 -46.65
N GLY A 27 -5.60 16.35 -46.44
CA GLY A 27 -5.27 17.19 -45.28
C GLY A 27 -5.64 16.52 -43.96
N ALA A 28 -6.84 15.95 -43.85
CA ALA A 28 -7.26 15.21 -42.65
C ALA A 28 -6.41 13.95 -42.40
N LYS A 29 -5.97 13.25 -43.46
CA LYS A 29 -5.11 12.07 -43.36
C LYS A 29 -3.72 12.40 -42.80
N VAL A 30 -3.17 13.58 -43.08
CA VAL A 30 -1.86 14.00 -42.52
C VAL A 30 -1.94 14.16 -41.00
N ASN A 31 -3.08 14.56 -40.46
CA ASN A 31 -3.27 14.78 -39.03
C ASN A 31 -3.66 13.50 -38.25
N LEU A 32 -4.05 12.42 -38.93
CA LEU A 32 -4.42 11.17 -38.28
C LEU A 32 -3.24 10.45 -37.61
N PRO A 33 -2.05 10.33 -38.25
CA PRO A 33 -0.84 9.82 -37.61
C PRO A 33 -0.50 10.57 -36.33
N ASP A 34 -0.44 11.90 -36.35
CA ASP A 34 -0.11 12.70 -35.15
C ASP A 34 -1.09 12.46 -33.99
N ARG A 35 -2.38 12.31 -34.31
CA ARG A 35 -3.42 11.98 -33.33
C ARG A 35 -3.25 10.55 -32.80
N LEU A 36 -2.87 9.61 -33.66
CA LEU A 36 -2.61 8.23 -33.27
C LEU A 36 -1.39 8.16 -32.34
N ASP A 37 -0.28 8.81 -32.71
CA ASP A 37 0.93 8.89 -31.88
C ASP A 37 0.64 9.48 -30.50
N SER A 38 -0.20 10.54 -30.46
CA SER A 38 -0.64 11.16 -29.20
C SER A 38 -1.48 10.21 -28.34
N ILE A 39 -2.37 9.42 -28.97
CA ILE A 39 -3.19 8.42 -28.27
C ILE A 39 -2.30 7.28 -27.76
N GLU A 40 -1.36 6.79 -28.57
CA GLU A 40 -0.43 5.74 -28.19
C GLU A 40 0.44 6.16 -27.00
N ALA A 41 0.94 7.40 -26.99
CA ALA A 41 1.67 7.96 -25.86
C ALA A 41 0.79 8.00 -24.59
N ALA A 42 -0.45 8.47 -24.68
CA ALA A 42 -1.37 8.51 -23.55
C ALA A 42 -1.71 7.10 -23.01
N VAL A 43 -1.91 6.13 -23.89
CA VAL A 43 -2.16 4.72 -23.52
C VAL A 43 -0.94 4.12 -22.84
N SER A 44 0.27 4.41 -23.31
CA SER A 44 1.52 3.96 -22.70
C SER A 44 1.70 4.50 -21.27
N VAL A 45 1.42 5.79 -21.07
CA VAL A 45 1.42 6.43 -19.73
C VAL A 45 0.39 5.78 -18.82
N ASN A 46 -0.84 5.59 -19.30
CA ASN A 46 -1.90 4.98 -18.50
C ASN A 46 -1.58 3.52 -18.12
N SER A 47 -0.97 2.77 -19.04
CA SER A 47 -0.52 1.40 -18.78
C SER A 47 0.53 1.35 -17.67
N SER A 48 1.46 2.30 -17.67
CA SER A 48 2.47 2.44 -16.61
C SER A 48 1.84 2.81 -15.27
N ASN A 49 0.90 3.76 -15.26
CA ASN A 49 0.19 4.17 -14.04
C ASN A 49 -0.64 3.02 -13.44
N ILE A 50 -1.30 2.20 -14.27
CA ILE A 50 -2.06 1.04 -13.80
C ILE A 50 -1.13 0.00 -13.15
N ALA A 51 0.05 -0.23 -13.71
CA ALA A 51 1.04 -1.12 -13.11
C ALA A 51 1.49 -0.63 -11.73
N THR A 52 1.80 0.67 -11.60
CA THR A 52 2.15 1.30 -10.33
C THR A 52 1.01 1.18 -9.31
N ASN A 53 -0.22 1.57 -9.69
CA ASN A 53 -1.38 1.47 -8.81
C ASN A 53 -1.64 0.04 -8.34
N THR A 54 -1.43 -0.96 -9.21
CA THR A 54 -1.58 -2.37 -8.85
C THR A 54 -0.53 -2.80 -7.80
N SER A 55 0.70 -2.34 -7.94
CA SER A 55 1.77 -2.54 -6.97
C SER A 55 1.43 -1.89 -5.61
N ASP A 56 1.02 -0.63 -5.63
CA ASP A 56 0.68 0.14 -4.42
C ASP A 56 -0.51 -0.48 -3.67
N ILE A 57 -1.56 -0.89 -4.40
CA ILE A 57 -2.72 -1.60 -3.81
C ILE A 57 -2.28 -2.91 -3.15
N SER A 58 -1.35 -3.64 -3.76
CA SER A 58 -0.85 -4.89 -3.20
C SER A 58 -0.05 -4.66 -1.90
N ALA A 59 0.78 -3.61 -1.86
CA ALA A 59 1.50 -3.20 -0.66
C ALA A 59 0.54 -2.76 0.46
N LEU A 60 -0.46 -1.93 0.13
CA LEU A 60 -1.47 -1.47 1.09
C LEU A 60 -2.28 -2.64 1.67
N LYS A 61 -2.68 -3.63 0.84
CA LYS A 61 -3.36 -4.84 1.34
C LYS A 61 -2.51 -5.60 2.34
N SER A 62 -1.21 -5.77 2.07
CA SER A 62 -0.29 -6.42 3.00
C SER A 62 -0.17 -5.67 4.32
N GLN A 63 -0.21 -4.34 4.29
CA GLN A 63 -0.18 -3.51 5.50
C GLN A 63 -1.52 -3.57 6.27
N MET A 64 -2.65 -3.62 5.58
CA MET A 64 -3.97 -3.71 6.21
C MET A 64 -4.22 -5.03 6.93
N VAL A 65 -3.65 -6.14 6.46
CA VAL A 65 -3.68 -7.43 7.18
C VAL A 65 -3.07 -7.32 8.58
N MET A 66 -2.16 -6.37 8.81
CA MET A 66 -1.58 -6.12 10.13
C MET A 66 -2.49 -5.29 11.06
N ILE A 67 -3.56 -4.67 10.54
CA ILE A 67 -4.41 -3.72 11.25
C ILE A 67 -5.77 -4.33 11.64
N ASN A 68 -6.29 -5.31 10.90
CA ASN A 68 -7.51 -6.00 11.29
C ASN A 68 -7.20 -7.09 12.34
N ASP A 69 -7.66 -6.89 13.58
CA ASP A 69 -7.79 -7.91 14.63
C ASP A 69 -8.81 -9.04 14.28
N GLU A 70 -9.12 -9.23 12.99
CA GLU A 70 -9.96 -10.32 12.48
C GLU A 70 -9.09 -11.56 12.22
N GLY A 71 -8.42 -12.04 13.27
CA GLY A 71 -7.59 -13.23 13.20
C GLY A 71 -8.23 -14.42 13.92
N ASN A 72 -8.12 -15.62 13.33
CA ASN A 72 -8.20 -16.85 14.10
C ASN A 72 -6.93 -16.96 14.94
N PHE A 73 -7.00 -16.56 16.20
CA PHE A 73 -5.90 -16.73 17.14
C PHE A 73 -6.35 -17.47 18.40
N SER A 74 -5.36 -18.08 19.04
CA SER A 74 -5.48 -18.72 20.34
C SER A 74 -4.53 -18.02 21.29
N GLU A 75 -4.96 -17.89 22.55
CA GLU A 75 -4.18 -17.26 23.60
C GLU A 75 -3.97 -18.23 24.75
N ILE A 76 -2.71 -18.35 25.18
CA ILE A 76 -2.33 -19.17 26.33
C ILE A 76 -1.65 -18.27 27.36
N TYR A 77 -2.14 -18.32 28.58
CA TYR A 77 -1.62 -17.57 29.73
C TYR A 77 -0.91 -18.51 30.70
N GLN A 78 0.28 -18.13 31.14
CA GLN A 78 1.05 -18.81 32.18
C GLN A 78 1.07 -17.92 33.42
N TYR A 79 0.89 -18.55 34.58
CA TYR A 79 0.77 -17.87 35.86
C TYR A 79 1.89 -18.28 36.82
N ASP A 80 2.29 -17.35 37.69
CA ASP A 80 3.14 -17.68 38.84
C ASP A 80 2.33 -18.31 40.00
N GLY A 81 3.02 -18.63 41.11
CA GLY A 81 2.40 -19.19 42.30
C GLY A 81 1.45 -18.24 43.06
N ASN A 82 1.50 -16.94 42.77
CA ASN A 82 0.62 -15.92 43.35
C ASN A 82 -0.59 -15.62 42.45
N GLY A 83 -0.68 -16.26 41.27
CA GLY A 83 -1.76 -16.08 40.31
C GLY A 83 -1.56 -14.90 39.34
N ASN A 84 -0.36 -14.32 39.27
CA ASN A 84 -0.06 -13.28 38.28
C ASN A 84 0.29 -13.91 36.93
N VAL A 85 -0.13 -13.27 35.83
CA VAL A 85 0.27 -13.68 34.48
C VAL A 85 1.74 -13.34 34.26
N ILE A 86 2.59 -14.33 34.05
CA ILE A 86 4.02 -14.13 33.74
C ILE A 86 4.34 -14.26 32.26
N LYS A 87 3.46 -14.91 31.49
CA LYS A 87 3.61 -15.02 30.04
C LYS A 87 2.29 -15.18 29.32
N GLN A 88 2.12 -14.44 28.23
CA GLN A 88 1.06 -14.64 27.23
C GLN A 88 1.71 -15.14 25.93
N THR A 89 1.15 -16.17 25.33
CA THR A 89 1.53 -16.63 23.99
C THR A 89 0.30 -16.58 23.10
N VAL A 90 0.40 -15.86 22.00
CA VAL A 90 -0.65 -15.74 20.98
C VAL A 90 -0.15 -16.41 19.70
N ALA A 91 -0.98 -17.29 19.17
CA ALA A 91 -0.68 -18.06 17.96
C ALA A 91 -1.86 -18.09 17.01
N GLY A 92 -1.59 -18.23 15.71
CA GLY A 92 -2.57 -18.25 14.63
C GLY A 92 -2.21 -17.22 13.55
N ASP A 93 -3.18 -16.38 13.18
CA ASP A 93 -2.95 -15.29 12.22
C ASP A 93 -1.99 -14.22 12.78
N LEU A 94 -1.95 -14.08 14.10
CA LEU A 94 -0.96 -13.29 14.83
C LEU A 94 -0.12 -14.20 15.71
N ASN A 95 1.21 -14.07 15.62
CA ASN A 95 2.15 -14.84 16.43
C ASN A 95 3.04 -13.89 17.24
N TYR A 96 2.85 -13.88 18.56
CA TYR A 96 3.68 -13.11 19.48
C TYR A 96 3.68 -13.68 20.89
N THR A 97 4.68 -13.32 21.67
CA THR A 97 4.73 -13.61 23.11
C THR A 97 4.84 -12.31 23.89
N VAL A 98 4.23 -12.24 25.06
CA VAL A 98 4.46 -11.17 26.04
C VAL A 98 4.99 -11.81 27.31
N ASP A 99 6.21 -11.48 27.70
CA ASP A 99 6.77 -11.85 29.01
C ASP A 99 6.51 -10.70 29.99
N TYR A 100 6.01 -11.00 31.19
CA TYR A 100 5.70 -10.03 32.23
C TYR A 100 6.61 -10.22 33.43
N VAL A 101 7.20 -9.14 33.93
CA VAL A 101 8.11 -9.17 35.08
C VAL A 101 7.59 -8.24 36.16
N TYR A 102 7.38 -8.78 37.35
CA TYR A 102 6.82 -8.07 38.50
C TYR A 102 7.93 -7.56 39.42
N ALA A 103 7.79 -6.30 39.87
CA ALA A 103 8.64 -5.73 40.92
C ALA A 103 8.26 -6.31 42.29
N ASP A 104 6.96 -6.53 42.50
CA ASP A 104 6.40 -7.21 43.68
C ASP A 104 5.37 -8.25 43.22
N PRO A 105 5.75 -9.54 43.16
CA PRO A 105 4.83 -10.62 42.77
C PRO A 105 3.72 -10.88 43.79
N VAL A 106 3.87 -10.47 45.06
CA VAL A 106 2.83 -10.70 46.07
C VAL A 106 1.75 -9.63 45.95
N ALA A 107 2.16 -8.38 45.72
CA ALA A 107 1.25 -7.26 45.49
C ALA A 107 0.74 -7.18 44.03
N GLY A 108 1.31 -7.96 43.11
CA GLY A 108 0.96 -7.92 41.69
C GLY A 108 1.46 -6.66 40.97
N THR A 109 2.49 -5.99 41.50
CA THR A 109 3.06 -4.77 40.90
C THR A 109 3.97 -5.13 39.73
N LEU A 110 3.52 -4.84 38.51
CA LEU A 110 4.27 -5.10 37.28
C LEU A 110 5.44 -4.11 37.14
N ASN A 111 6.64 -4.59 36.85
CA ASN A 111 7.80 -3.74 36.57
C ASN A 111 7.85 -3.39 35.09
N TYR A 112 7.90 -4.41 34.24
CA TYR A 112 7.95 -4.26 32.79
C TYR A 112 7.31 -5.44 32.06
N SER A 113 7.04 -5.24 30.77
CA SER A 113 6.66 -6.30 29.84
C SER A 113 7.46 -6.23 28.53
N ASP A 114 7.75 -7.39 27.96
CA ASP A 114 8.41 -7.53 26.66
C ASP A 114 7.49 -8.27 25.69
N LYS A 115 6.91 -7.55 24.73
CA LYS A 115 6.20 -8.17 23.59
C LYS A 115 7.19 -8.46 22.47
N LYS A 116 7.28 -9.74 22.08
CA LYS A 116 8.18 -10.24 21.04
C LYS A 116 7.35 -10.80 19.88
N TYR A 117 7.64 -10.36 18.67
CA TYR A 117 7.01 -10.84 17.46
C TYR A 117 7.94 -10.70 16.26
N THR A 118 7.61 -11.35 15.15
CA THR A 118 8.34 -11.18 13.89
C THR A 118 7.55 -10.28 12.96
N ALA A 119 8.20 -9.25 12.41
CA ALA A 119 7.63 -8.39 11.37
C ALA A 119 8.63 -8.23 10.24
N ASN A 120 8.20 -8.48 9.00
CA ASN A 120 9.06 -8.42 7.81
C ASN A 120 10.35 -9.25 7.95
N GLY A 121 10.26 -10.43 8.59
CA GLY A 121 11.39 -11.33 8.82
C GLY A 121 12.37 -10.91 9.93
N GLN A 122 12.16 -9.76 10.58
CA GLN A 122 12.99 -9.27 11.69
C GLN A 122 12.30 -9.49 13.04
N SER A 123 13.09 -9.70 14.09
CA SER A 123 12.57 -9.85 15.44
C SER A 123 12.32 -8.47 16.04
N VAL A 124 11.08 -8.21 16.44
CA VAL A 124 10.68 -6.96 17.08
C VAL A 124 10.39 -7.21 18.55
N ILE A 125 10.97 -6.39 19.41
CA ILE A 125 10.74 -6.38 20.86
C ILE A 125 10.18 -5.02 21.25
N VAL A 126 8.99 -5.01 21.84
CA VAL A 126 8.38 -3.82 22.45
C VAL A 126 8.48 -3.98 23.96
N HIS A 127 9.39 -3.23 24.56
CA HIS A 127 9.63 -3.16 26.00
C HIS A 127 8.81 -2.03 26.61
N LYS A 128 8.03 -2.33 27.65
CA LYS A 128 7.22 -1.35 28.38
C LYS A 128 7.59 -1.36 29.86
N VAL A 129 7.98 -0.22 30.42
CA VAL A 129 8.24 -0.04 31.85
C VAL A 129 7.07 0.70 32.48
N TYR A 130 6.56 0.21 33.60
CA TYR A 130 5.39 0.76 34.29
C TYR A 130 5.83 1.54 35.52
N THR A 131 5.31 2.76 35.65
CA THR A 131 5.49 3.59 36.84
C THR A 131 4.16 3.76 37.57
N TYR A 132 4.23 3.87 38.89
CA TYR A 132 3.06 3.81 39.77
C TYR A 132 3.00 5.02 40.69
N ASP A 133 1.77 5.38 41.07
CA ASP A 133 1.52 6.24 42.21
C ASP A 133 1.69 5.43 43.51
N ASN A 134 2.61 5.86 44.37
CA ASN A 134 2.97 5.14 45.59
C ASN A 134 1.87 5.16 46.68
N VAL A 135 0.80 5.93 46.51
CA VAL A 135 -0.30 6.04 47.49
C VAL A 135 -1.49 5.18 47.06
N THR A 136 -1.83 5.23 45.77
CA THR A 136 -3.01 4.56 45.22
C THR A 136 -2.70 3.21 44.57
N GLY A 137 -1.43 2.95 44.25
CA GLY A 137 -1.01 1.74 43.53
C GLY A 137 -1.42 1.73 42.05
N ASN A 138 -1.95 2.85 41.53
CA ASN A 138 -2.34 2.97 40.14
C ASN A 138 -1.14 3.21 39.23
N ILE A 139 -1.19 2.71 37.99
CA ILE A 139 -0.21 3.04 36.96
C ILE A 139 -0.35 4.51 36.59
N THR A 140 0.76 5.25 36.64
CA THR A 140 0.83 6.68 36.28
C THR A 140 1.58 6.94 34.99
N GLY A 141 2.41 5.99 34.53
CA GLY A 141 3.15 6.12 33.30
C GLY A 141 3.55 4.78 32.70
N VAL A 142 3.71 4.77 31.38
CA VAL A 142 4.21 3.63 30.62
C VAL A 142 5.23 4.12 29.61
N ASP A 143 6.50 3.87 29.87
CA ASP A 143 7.57 4.17 28.93
C ASP A 143 7.75 3.01 27.96
N THR A 144 7.70 3.28 26.66
CA THR A 144 7.76 2.24 25.61
C THR A 144 9.01 2.41 24.76
N THR A 145 9.78 1.33 24.61
CA THR A 145 10.94 1.25 23.71
C THR A 145 10.76 0.09 22.74
N THR A 146 10.98 0.34 21.44
CA THR A 146 10.91 -0.70 20.40
C THR A 146 12.31 -0.98 19.86
N THR A 147 12.71 -2.25 19.84
CA THR A 147 13.97 -2.73 19.25
C THR A 147 13.66 -3.68 18.10
N ILE A 148 14.39 -3.53 17.00
CA ILE A 148 14.33 -4.42 15.83
C ILE A 148 15.70 -5.07 15.68
N VAL A 149 15.72 -6.41 15.59
CA VAL A 149 16.94 -7.25 15.52
C VAL A 149 16.95 -8.09 14.26
#